data_AF-A0A7C5M0I4-F1
#
_entry.id   AF-A0A7C5M0I4-F1
#
_cell.length_a   1.000
_cell.length_b   1.000
_cell.length_c   1.000
_cell.angle_alpha   90.00
_cell.angle_beta   90.00
_cell.angle_gamma   90.00
#
_symmetry.space_group_name_H-M   'P 1'
#
loop_
_entity.id
_entity.type
_entity.pdbx_description
1 polymer ?
#
loop_
_entity_poly.entity_id
_entity_poly.type
_entity_poly.pdbx_seq_one_letter_code
_entity_poly.pdbx_strand_id
1 'polypeptide(L)' 'NAPEEKLREIVHANTPDQALFVSENLLLTGRVMIKDEDVCLHCGLCAERCPTSAWDMQEALIKIHHAGDQLDAKNREAAE' A
#
# COMPACT_ATOMS: atom_id res chain seq x y z
N ASN A 1 -2.02 -13.72 -14.80
CA ASN A 1 -1.76 -13.72 -13.34
C ASN A 1 -1.24 -15.08 -12.90
N ALA A 2 -0.04 -15.13 -12.30
CA ALA A 2 0.52 -16.34 -11.67
C ALA A 2 0.11 -16.41 -10.19
N PRO A 3 0.22 -17.58 -9.53
CA PRO A 3 0.01 -17.70 -8.08
C PRO A 3 0.97 -16.79 -7.29
N GLU A 4 0.51 -16.26 -6.16
CA GLU A 4 1.28 -15.28 -5.36
C GLU A 4 2.65 -15.81 -4.93
N GLU A 5 2.76 -17.08 -4.53
CA GLU A 5 4.02 -17.73 -4.17
C GLU A 5 5.11 -17.54 -5.24
N LYS A 6 4.73 -17.71 -6.50
CA LYS A 6 5.64 -17.53 -7.64
C LYS A 6 5.97 -16.05 -7.87
N LEU A 7 5.02 -15.15 -7.63
CA LEU A 7 5.25 -13.71 -7.77
C LEU A 7 6.24 -13.22 -6.71
N ARG A 8 6.12 -13.72 -5.47
CA ARG A 8 7.04 -13.42 -4.37
C ARG A 8 8.48 -13.81 -4.68
N GLU A 9 8.67 -14.99 -5.28
CA GLU A 9 9.99 -15.44 -5.75
C GLU A 9 10.57 -14.47 -6.80
N ILE A 10 9.76 -14.06 -7.79
CA ILE A 10 10.18 -13.17 -8.89
C ILE A 10 10.58 -11.78 -8.39
N VAL A 11 9.85 -11.22 -7.43
CA VAL A 11 10.11 -9.86 -6.91
C VAL A 11 10.97 -9.85 -5.65
N HIS A 12 11.41 -11.03 -5.17
CA HIS A 12 12.19 -11.21 -3.95
C HIS A 12 11.50 -10.66 -2.68
N ALA A 13 10.17 -10.78 -2.60
CA ALA A 13 9.39 -10.35 -1.44
C ALA A 13 9.47 -11.37 -0.30
N ASN A 14 10.21 -11.03 0.76
CA ASN A 14 10.53 -11.95 1.85
C ASN A 14 9.63 -11.82 3.08
N THR A 15 8.80 -10.78 3.17
CA THR A 15 7.89 -10.58 4.31
C THR A 15 6.54 -11.21 4.01
N PRO A 16 6.17 -12.33 4.67
CA PRO A 16 4.95 -13.09 4.33
C PRO A 16 3.66 -12.38 4.78
N ASP A 17 3.72 -11.62 5.88
CA ASP A 17 2.56 -10.92 6.44
C ASP A 17 2.17 -9.66 5.63
N GLN A 18 3.07 -9.18 4.77
CA GLN A 18 2.86 -8.02 3.92
C GLN A 18 2.22 -8.45 2.60
N ALA A 19 1.09 -7.85 2.24
CA ALA A 19 0.41 -8.19 0.99
C ALA A 19 1.18 -7.68 -0.25
N LEU A 20 1.24 -8.51 -1.30
CA LEU A 20 1.59 -8.05 -2.65
C LEU A 20 0.33 -7.62 -3.39
N PHE A 21 0.32 -6.39 -3.88
CA PHE A 21 -0.80 -5.91 -4.70
C PHE A 21 -0.46 -6.17 -6.17
N VAL A 22 -1.35 -6.87 -6.87
CA VAL A 22 -1.13 -7.29 -8.26
C VAL A 22 -2.25 -6.73 -9.13
N SER A 23 -1.90 -6.05 -10.22
CA SER A 23 -2.90 -5.56 -11.17
C SER A 23 -3.58 -6.70 -11.92
N GLU A 24 -4.68 -6.37 -12.61
CA GLU A 24 -5.17 -7.24 -13.69
C GLU A 24 -4.13 -7.36 -14.83
N ASN A 25 -4.35 -8.30 -15.75
CA ASN A 25 -3.49 -8.46 -16.91
C ASN A 25 -3.53 -7.19 -17.79
N LEU A 26 -2.37 -6.63 -18.10
CA LEU A 26 -2.27 -5.47 -19.00
C LEU A 26 -2.57 -5.89 -20.44
N LEU A 27 -3.63 -5.31 -21.02
CA LEU A 27 -4.17 -5.70 -22.33
C LEU A 27 -3.13 -5.73 -23.47
N LEU A 28 -2.16 -4.81 -23.45
CA LEU A 28 -1.18 -4.67 -24.54
C LEU A 28 0.03 -5.61 -24.43
N THR A 29 0.35 -6.09 -23.23
CA THR A 29 1.59 -6.86 -22.99
C THR A 29 1.35 -8.24 -22.39
N GLY A 30 0.15 -8.50 -21.86
CA GLY A 30 -0.17 -9.71 -21.08
C GLY A 30 0.59 -9.82 -19.77
N ARG A 31 1.31 -8.77 -19.34
CA ARG A 31 2.06 -8.71 -18.08
C ARG A 31 1.16 -8.20 -16.95
N VAL A 32 1.67 -8.23 -15.73
CA VAL A 32 1.06 -7.59 -14.56
C VAL A 32 2.01 -6.54 -13.99
N MET A 33 1.43 -5.54 -13.34
CA MET A 33 2.17 -4.67 -12.44
C MET A 33 2.03 -5.19 -11.02
N ILE A 34 3.13 -5.15 -10.26
CA ILE A 34 3.18 -5.63 -8.88
C ILE A 34 3.66 -4.46 -8.02
N LYS A 35 2.91 -4.17 -6.96
CA LYS A 35 3.31 -3.25 -5.90
C LYS A 35 3.63 -4.08 -4.66
N ASP A 36 4.90 -4.09 -4.30
CA ASP A 36 5.40 -4.61 -3.04
C ASP A 36 5.54 -3.44 -2.05
N GLU A 37 4.87 -3.53 -0.91
CA GLU A 37 4.86 -2.46 0.09
C GLU A 37 6.13 -2.41 0.94
N ASP A 38 6.92 -3.49 1.03
CA ASP A 38 8.19 -3.48 1.77
C ASP A 38 9.20 -2.52 1.11
N VAL A 39 9.09 -2.35 -0.21
CA VAL A 39 9.97 -1.49 -1.02
C VAL A 39 9.30 -0.18 -1.43
N CYS A 40 7.98 -0.06 -1.25
CA CYS A 40 7.23 1.11 -1.67
C CYS A 40 7.47 2.29 -0.73
N LEU A 41 8.01 3.39 -1.24
CA LEU A 41 8.22 4.62 -0.47
C LEU A 41 7.01 5.56 -0.46
N HIS A 42 5.86 5.12 -0.99
CA HIS A 42 4.63 5.91 -1.11
C HIS A 42 4.83 7.27 -1.83
N CYS A 43 5.78 7.36 -2.75
CA CYS A 43 6.09 8.60 -3.47
C CYS A 43 5.11 8.94 -4.61
N GLY A 44 4.12 8.08 -4.89
CA GLY A 44 3.11 8.27 -5.94
C GLY A 44 3.60 8.10 -7.38
N LEU A 45 4.90 8.02 -7.61
CA LEU A 45 5.49 8.06 -8.96
C LEU A 45 5.02 6.95 -9.90
N CYS A 46 4.79 5.75 -9.36
CA CYS A 46 4.31 4.61 -10.12
C CYS A 46 2.89 4.82 -10.63
N ALA A 47 2.01 5.46 -9.85
CA ALA A 47 0.66 5.79 -10.25
C ALA A 47 0.66 6.91 -11.30
N GLU A 48 1.37 8.00 -11.03
CA GLU A 48 1.48 9.18 -11.93
C GLU A 48 2.03 8.83 -13.31
N ARG A 49 2.97 7.89 -13.38
CA ARG A 49 3.61 7.50 -14.65
C ARG A 49 3.00 6.25 -15.27
N CYS A 50 1.95 5.66 -14.69
CA CYS A 50 1.43 4.40 -15.17
C CYS A 50 0.77 4.58 -16.55
N PRO A 51 1.35 4.04 -17.65
CA PRO A 51 0.84 4.27 -19.00
C PRO A 51 -0.45 3.48 -19.30
N THR A 52 -0.82 2.56 -18.41
CA THR A 52 -1.97 1.65 -18.56
C THR A 52 -3.03 1.89 -17.49
N SER A 53 -2.85 2.88 -16.62
CA SER A 53 -3.73 3.12 -15.47
C SER A 53 -3.93 1.90 -14.57
N ALA A 54 -2.97 0.98 -14.52
CA ALA A 54 -2.98 -0.18 -13.62
C ALA A 54 -2.95 0.19 -12.13
N TRP A 55 -2.51 1.40 -11.81
CA TRP A 55 -2.46 1.96 -10.45
C TRP A 55 -2.92 3.40 -10.47
N ASP A 56 -3.59 3.80 -9.40
CA ASP A 56 -4.04 5.16 -9.17
C ASP A 56 -3.87 5.51 -7.69
N MET A 57 -3.63 6.79 -7.39
CA MET A 57 -3.59 7.29 -6.01
C MET A 57 -5.01 7.60 -5.57
N GLN A 58 -5.46 6.98 -4.48
CA GLN A 58 -6.78 7.26 -3.92
C GLN A 58 -6.67 8.29 -2.81
N GLU A 59 -7.57 9.28 -2.82
CA GLU A 59 -7.74 10.20 -1.71
C GLU A 59 -8.35 9.46 -0.51
N ALA A 60 -7.79 9.70 0.68
CA ALA A 60 -8.29 9.13 1.91
C ALA A 60 -8.22 10.16 3.05
N LEU A 61 -9.20 10.12 3.95
CA LEU A 61 -9.16 10.86 5.20
C LEU A 61 -8.32 10.07 6.21
N ILE A 62 -7.14 10.58 6.54
CA ILE A 62 -6.29 10.01 7.57
C ILE A 62 -6.52 10.82 8.86
N LYS A 63 -6.96 10.14 9.92
CA LYS A 63 -6.99 10.73 11.26
C LYS A 63 -5.60 10.67 11.86
N ILE A 64 -4.90 11.81 11.85
CA ILE A 64 -3.61 11.94 12.51
C ILE A 64 -3.86 12.08 14.01
N HIS A 65 -3.36 11.14 14.80
CA HIS A 65 -3.39 11.25 16.25
C HIS A 65 -2.37 12.30 16.70
N HIS A 66 -2.83 13.32 17.40
CA HIS A 66 -1.95 14.34 17.96
C HIS A 66 -1.55 13.96 19.39
N ALA A 67 -0.32 14.30 19.79
CA ALA A 67 0.16 14.03 21.15
C ALA A 67 -0.75 14.66 22.23
N GLY A 68 -1.37 15.81 21.92
CA GLY A 68 -2.35 16.45 22.80
C GLY A 68 -3.60 15.60 23.06
N ASP A 69 -4.03 14.79 22.08
CA ASP A 69 -5.21 13.93 22.23
C ASP A 69 -5.01 12.88 23.33
N GLN A 70 -3.75 12.47 23.57
CA GLN A 70 -3.40 11.51 24.62
C GLN A 70 -3.52 12.14 26.02
N LEU A 71 -3.23 13.43 26.14
CA LEU A 71 -3.38 14.18 27.39
C LEU A 71 -4.85 14.43 27.69
N ASP A 72 -5.64 14.79 26.67
CA ASP A 72 -7.07 15.03 26.83
C ASP A 72 -7.85 13.74 27.14
N ALA A 73 -7.40 12.59 26.65
CA ALA A 73 -7.95 11.29 27.03
C ALA A 73 -7.64 10.96 28.49
N LYS A 74 -6.37 11.10 28.91
CA LYS A 74 -5.95 10.87 30.30
C LYS A 74 -6.64 11.80 31.30
N ASN A 75 -6.81 13.08 30.94
CA ASN A 75 -7.47 14.05 31.81
C ASN A 75 -8.96 13.76 31.96
N ARG A 76 -9.62 13.19 30.94
CA ARG A 76 -11.01 12.74 31.01
C ARG A 76 -11.16 11.49 31.86
N GLU A 77 -10.28 10.49 31.71
CA GLU A 77 -10.26 9.30 32.57
C GLU A 77 -9.99 9.63 34.04
N ALA A 78 -9.19 10.67 34.32
CA ALA A 78 -8.89 11.11 35.69
C ALA A 78 -10.00 11.98 36.32
N ALA A 79 -10.97 12.44 35.53
CA ALA A 79 -12.08 13.28 35.98
C ALA A 79 -13.37 12.48 36.29
N GLU A 80 -13.39 11.17 35.99
CA GLU A 80 -14.39 10.19 36.44
C GLU A 80 -13.92 9.46 37.71
#